data_AF-F1LHV1-F1
#
_entry.id   AF-F1LHV1-F1
#
_cell.length_a   1.000
_cell.length_b   1.000
_cell.length_c   1.000
_cell.angle_alpha   90.00
_cell.angle_beta   90.00
_cell.angle_gamma   90.00
#
_symmetry.space_group_name_H-M   'P 1'
#
loop_
_entity.id
_entity.type
_entity.pdbx_description
1 polymer ?
#
loop_
_entity_poly.entity_id
_entity_poly.type
_entity_poly.pdbx_seq_one_letter_code
_entity_poly.pdbx_strand_id
1 'polypeptide(L)'
;MKNAGAILLAVTNVPEVCMWWESSNTIYGRVSNPYDTRRTAGGSSGGEGALISACGSVIGLASDIGGSIRMPSFFNGVFGFKPTPGVVPLSGHQPQVEGLHDRNVTNWTNLSICRRFGAYS
;
A
#
# COMPACT_ATOMS: atom_id res chain seq x y z
N MET A 1 1.13 -12.39 -9.92
CA MET A 1 2.51 -11.93 -9.65
C MET A 1 3.53 -13.06 -9.66
N LYS A 2 3.39 -14.09 -8.81
CA LYS A 2 4.33 -15.24 -8.80
C LYS A 2 4.50 -15.89 -10.18
N ASN A 3 3.39 -16.14 -10.89
CA ASN A 3 3.42 -16.72 -12.25
C ASN A 3 4.10 -15.80 -13.30
N ALA A 4 4.21 -14.50 -13.02
CA ALA A 4 4.91 -13.53 -13.88
C ALA A 4 6.39 -13.40 -13.50
N GLY A 5 6.91 -14.25 -12.60
CA GLY A 5 8.31 -14.25 -12.14
C GLY A 5 8.63 -13.30 -10.98
N ALA A 6 7.62 -12.72 -10.32
CA ALA A 6 7.87 -11.82 -9.19
C ALA A 6 8.31 -12.60 -7.93
N ILE A 7 9.36 -12.12 -7.26
CA ILE A 7 9.88 -12.64 -6.00
C ILE A 7 9.30 -11.80 -4.84
N LEU A 8 8.78 -12.46 -3.81
CA LEU A 8 8.33 -11.77 -2.59
C LEU A 8 9.55 -11.41 -1.74
N LEU A 9 9.78 -10.12 -1.52
CA LEU A 9 10.95 -9.62 -0.80
C LEU A 9 10.70 -9.48 0.70
N ALA A 10 9.62 -8.82 1.08
CA ALA A 10 9.28 -8.53 2.46
C ALA A 10 7.77 -8.29 2.63
N VAL A 11 7.31 -8.34 3.87
CA VAL A 11 6.00 -7.83 4.29
C VAL A 11 6.26 -6.51 4.99
N THR A 12 5.65 -5.43 4.49
CA THR A 12 5.89 -4.08 5.00
C THR A 12 4.96 -3.72 6.16
N ASN A 13 5.40 -2.73 6.92
CA ASN A 13 4.69 -2.28 8.12
C ASN A 13 3.44 -1.45 7.78
N VAL A 14 2.36 -1.70 8.51
CA VAL A 14 1.04 -1.05 8.35
C VAL A 14 0.46 -0.71 9.74
N PRO A 15 -0.44 0.29 9.85
CA PRO A 15 -1.12 0.53 11.12
C PRO A 15 -2.09 -0.62 11.42
N GLU A 16 -2.50 -0.73 12.68
CA GLU A 16 -3.45 -1.75 13.12
C GLU A 16 -4.72 -1.74 12.24
N VAL A 17 -5.08 -2.93 11.75
CA VAL A 17 -6.22 -3.16 10.85
C VAL A 17 -6.17 -2.34 9.54
N CYS A 18 -5.01 -1.78 9.18
CA CYS A 18 -4.86 -0.87 8.03
C CYS A 18 -5.76 0.38 8.13
N MET A 19 -6.15 0.79 9.34
CA MET A 19 -7.14 1.86 9.60
C MET A 19 -6.51 3.11 10.25
N TRP A 20 -5.43 3.62 9.67
CA TRP A 20 -4.89 4.92 10.10
C TRP A 20 -4.14 5.64 8.98
N TRP A 21 -4.02 6.96 9.12
CA TRP A 21 -3.36 7.84 8.15
C TRP A 21 -1.83 7.83 8.25
N GLU A 22 -1.31 7.29 9.33
CA GLU A 22 0.11 7.07 9.57
C GLU A 22 0.34 5.59 9.82
N SER A 23 1.36 5.00 9.18
CA SER A 23 1.74 3.61 9.45
C SER A 23 2.53 3.52 10.74
N SER A 24 1.82 3.37 11.86
CA SER A 24 2.39 3.13 13.19
C SER A 24 1.66 1.99 13.88
N ASN A 25 2.40 1.10 14.54
CA ASN A 25 1.84 0.07 15.40
C ASN A 25 2.73 -0.17 16.62
N THR A 26 2.20 -0.90 17.60
CA THR A 26 2.90 -1.16 18.87
C THR A 26 4.04 -2.17 18.72
N ILE A 27 4.01 -3.01 17.67
CA ILE A 27 4.97 -4.12 17.49
C ILE A 27 6.26 -3.64 16.82
N TYR A 28 6.14 -2.94 15.69
CA TYR A 28 7.26 -2.47 14.86
C TYR A 28 7.50 -0.97 14.96
N GLY A 29 6.57 -0.22 15.57
CA GLY A 29 6.65 1.23 15.69
C GLY A 29 6.20 1.95 14.44
N ARG A 30 6.65 3.21 14.33
CA ARG A 30 6.25 4.16 13.30
C ARG A 30 7.15 4.08 12.07
N VAL A 31 6.56 3.93 10.89
CA VAL A 31 7.28 4.07 9.62
C VAL A 31 7.58 5.54 9.37
N SER A 32 8.87 5.83 9.18
CA SER A 32 9.35 7.18 8.88
C SER A 32 9.63 7.33 7.38
N ASN A 33 9.51 8.55 6.87
CA ASN A 33 9.79 8.84 5.47
C ASN A 33 11.30 8.66 5.18
N PRO A 34 11.68 7.96 4.10
CA PRO A 34 13.09 7.72 3.78
C PRO A 34 13.86 8.98 3.36
N TYR A 35 13.18 10.03 2.92
CA TYR A 35 13.84 11.31 2.60
C TYR A 35 14.09 12.19 3.83
N ASP A 36 13.25 12.09 4.86
CA ASP A 36 13.38 12.83 6.13
C ASP A 36 12.71 12.03 7.26
N THR A 37 13.52 11.42 8.12
CA THR A 37 13.05 10.51 9.18
C THR A 37 12.19 11.19 10.24
N ARG A 38 12.13 12.53 10.27
CA ARG A 38 11.24 13.28 11.15
C ARG A 38 9.80 13.31 10.64
N ARG A 39 9.59 13.00 9.35
CA ARG A 39 8.28 13.06 8.68
C ARG A 39 7.62 11.70 8.63
N THR A 40 6.29 11.73 8.56
CA THR A 40 5.49 10.53 8.35
C THR A 40 5.67 9.98 6.93
N ALA A 41 5.67 8.65 6.80
CA ALA A 41 5.57 7.98 5.50
C ALA A 41 4.11 7.93 4.97
N GLY A 42 3.13 8.38 5.76
CA GLY A 42 1.71 8.24 5.43
C GLY A 42 1.19 6.83 5.64
N GLY A 43 -0.09 6.61 5.32
CA GLY A 43 -0.78 5.37 5.65
C GLY A 43 -2.06 5.16 4.85
N SER A 44 -2.65 3.95 4.92
CA SER A 44 -2.17 2.84 5.75
C SER A 44 -1.00 2.04 5.18
N SER A 45 -0.66 2.20 3.89
CA SER A 45 0.46 1.48 3.26
C SER A 45 1.78 2.26 3.24
N GLY A 46 2.10 2.96 4.33
CA GLY A 46 3.32 3.73 4.51
C GLY A 46 4.60 2.89 4.42
N GLY A 47 4.58 1.65 4.92
CA GLY A 47 5.71 0.73 4.79
C GLY A 47 6.08 0.44 3.34
N GLU A 48 5.10 0.18 2.48
CA GLU A 48 5.33 -0.01 1.04
C GLU A 48 5.83 1.28 0.37
N GLY A 49 5.19 2.41 0.66
CA GLY A 49 5.61 3.71 0.11
C GLY A 49 7.06 4.03 0.45
N ALA A 50 7.43 3.84 1.72
CA ALA A 50 8.79 4.05 2.20
C ALA A 50 9.79 3.04 1.61
N LEU A 51 9.46 1.75 1.56
CA LEU A 51 10.37 0.72 1.03
C LEU A 51 10.67 0.94 -0.45
N ILE A 52 9.64 1.24 -1.25
CA ILE A 52 9.78 1.54 -2.67
C ILE A 52 10.62 2.80 -2.84
N SER A 53 10.31 3.87 -2.12
CA SER A 53 11.06 5.13 -2.18
C SER A 53 12.53 4.96 -1.77
N ALA A 54 12.82 4.07 -0.82
CA ALA A 54 14.17 3.74 -0.37
C ALA A 54 14.94 2.81 -1.33
N CYS A 55 14.42 2.53 -2.53
CA CYS A 55 15.00 1.57 -3.49
C CYS A 55 14.94 0.10 -3.07
N GLY A 56 14.23 -0.26 -2.00
CA GLY A 56 14.18 -1.64 -1.49
C GLY A 56 13.33 -2.58 -2.34
N SER A 57 12.37 -2.04 -3.09
CA SER A 57 11.58 -2.78 -4.08
C SER A 57 11.23 -1.90 -5.28
N VAL A 58 11.08 -2.51 -6.46
CA VAL A 58 10.61 -1.83 -7.68
C VAL A 58 9.09 -1.64 -7.64
N ILE A 59 8.38 -2.60 -7.03
CA ILE A 59 6.92 -2.73 -7.06
C ILE A 59 6.45 -3.25 -5.70
N GLY A 60 5.41 -2.63 -5.14
CA GLY A 60 4.76 -3.09 -3.91
C GLY A 60 3.25 -3.21 -4.09
N LEU A 61 2.64 -4.08 -3.29
CA LEU A 61 1.20 -4.30 -3.25
C LEU A 61 0.62 -3.69 -1.98
N ALA A 62 -0.50 -3.00 -2.12
CA ALA A 62 -1.17 -2.30 -1.04
C ALA A 62 -2.68 -2.28 -1.27
N SER A 63 -3.46 -1.96 -0.24
CA SER A 63 -4.91 -1.77 -0.37
C SER A 63 -5.26 -0.30 -0.23
N ASP A 64 -6.32 0.15 -0.92
CA ASP A 64 -6.75 1.53 -0.82
C ASP A 64 -8.28 1.62 -0.84
N ILE A 65 -8.80 2.01 0.32
CA ILE A 65 -10.19 2.36 0.59
C ILE A 65 -10.30 3.89 0.59
N GLY A 66 -9.70 4.52 1.61
CA GLY A 66 -9.79 5.96 1.88
C GLY A 66 -8.61 6.80 1.37
N GLY A 67 -7.66 6.22 0.64
CA GLY A 67 -6.43 6.92 0.23
C GLY A 67 -5.14 6.17 0.56
N SER A 68 -5.22 4.95 1.08
CA SER A 68 -4.09 4.23 1.66
C SER A 68 -2.93 3.90 0.71
N ILE A 69 -3.08 4.11 -0.59
CA ILE A 69 -2.00 4.05 -1.58
C ILE A 69 -1.63 5.44 -2.05
N ARG A 70 -2.63 6.27 -2.35
CA ARG A 70 -2.43 7.63 -2.87
C ARG A 70 -1.71 8.55 -1.87
N MET A 71 -2.08 8.47 -0.59
CA MET A 71 -1.48 9.25 0.49
C MET A 71 0.00 8.90 0.71
N PRO A 72 0.39 7.64 0.99
CA PRO A 72 1.80 7.31 1.13
C PRO A 72 2.58 7.50 -0.16
N SER A 73 1.95 7.35 -1.34
CA SER A 73 2.60 7.67 -2.61
C SER A 73 2.98 9.15 -2.71
N PHE A 74 2.07 10.04 -2.30
CA PHE A 74 2.33 11.47 -2.25
C PHE A 74 3.43 11.83 -1.25
N PHE A 75 3.40 11.28 -0.03
CA PHE A 75 4.40 11.58 0.98
C PHE A 75 5.81 11.06 0.64
N ASN A 76 5.89 9.88 0.02
CA ASN A 76 7.18 9.25 -0.33
C ASN A 76 7.58 9.49 -1.79
N GLY A 77 6.90 10.36 -2.54
CA GLY A 77 7.29 10.69 -3.92
C GLY A 77 7.33 9.49 -4.87
N VAL A 78 6.45 8.50 -4.68
CA VAL A 78 6.33 7.31 -5.55
C VAL A 78 5.01 7.34 -6.31
N PHE A 79 4.89 6.53 -7.36
CA PHE A 79 3.63 6.44 -8.10
C PHE A 79 2.73 5.39 -7.48
N GLY A 80 1.52 5.80 -7.10
CA GLY A 80 0.47 4.92 -6.61
C GLY A 80 -0.64 4.76 -7.64
N PHE A 81 -0.86 3.54 -8.12
CA PHE A 81 -1.92 3.25 -9.07
C PHE A 81 -3.05 2.52 -8.36
N LYS A 82 -4.25 3.11 -8.35
CA LYS A 82 -5.51 2.49 -7.93
C LYS A 82 -6.30 2.05 -9.17
N PRO A 83 -6.46 0.74 -9.44
CA PRO A 83 -7.31 0.27 -10.52
C PRO A 83 -8.79 0.43 -10.18
N THR A 84 -9.62 0.35 -11.21
CA THR A 84 -11.07 0.24 -11.09
C THR A 84 -11.45 -0.93 -10.18
N PRO A 85 -12.48 -0.77 -9.34
CA PRO A 85 -12.92 -1.88 -8.50
C PRO A 85 -13.24 -3.16 -9.25
N GLY A 86 -12.88 -4.30 -8.65
CA GLY A 86 -13.11 -5.63 -9.21
C GLY A 86 -12.08 -6.10 -10.25
N VAL A 87 -11.16 -5.24 -10.71
CA VAL A 87 -10.09 -5.63 -11.66
C VAL A 87 -9.04 -6.52 -10.99
N VAL A 88 -8.69 -6.24 -9.74
CA VAL A 88 -7.72 -7.01 -8.97
C VAL A 88 -8.48 -7.93 -8.00
N PRO A 89 -8.24 -9.26 -8.03
CA PRO A 89 -8.92 -10.19 -7.13
C PRO A 89 -8.51 -9.91 -5.68
N LEU A 90 -9.50 -9.86 -4.79
CA LEU A 90 -9.32 -9.66 -3.34
C LEU A 90 -9.09 -10.98 -2.58
N SER A 91 -8.85 -12.09 -3.28
CA SER A 91 -8.61 -13.40 -2.67
C SER A 91 -7.42 -13.36 -1.72
N GLY A 92 -7.65 -13.65 -0.44
CA GLY A 92 -6.62 -13.63 0.60
C GLY A 92 -6.34 -12.24 1.20
N HIS A 93 -7.06 -11.19 0.80
CA HIS A 93 -6.98 -9.87 1.44
C HIS A 93 -7.67 -9.89 2.82
N GLN A 94 -7.06 -9.21 3.81
CA GLN A 94 -7.62 -9.04 5.15
C GLN A 94 -7.72 -7.56 5.54
N PRO A 95 -8.77 -7.14 6.28
CA PRO A 95 -9.94 -7.92 6.67
C PRO A 95 -10.77 -8.38 5.45
N GLN A 96 -11.45 -9.53 5.58
CA GLN A 96 -12.39 -9.99 4.57
C GLN A 96 -13.65 -9.13 4.66
N VAL A 97 -14.22 -8.79 3.50
CA VAL A 97 -15.51 -8.09 3.49
C VAL A 97 -16.61 -9.15 3.48
N GLU A 98 -17.11 -9.53 4.66
CA GLU A 98 -18.29 -10.39 4.78
C GLU A 98 -19.57 -9.56 4.57
N GLY A 99 -20.52 -10.07 3.75
CA GLY A 99 -21.83 -9.43 3.50
C GLY A 99 -22.06 -8.84 2.09
N LEU A 100 -21.12 -8.96 1.15
CA LEU A 100 -21.20 -8.40 -0.22
C LEU A 100 -21.87 -9.31 -1.27
N HIS A 101 -23.03 -9.90 -0.97
CA HIS A 101 -23.81 -10.62 -1.99
C HIS A 101 -24.71 -9.72 -2.85
N ASP A 102 -24.74 -8.41 -2.57
CA ASP A 102 -25.45 -7.42 -3.37
C ASP A 102 -24.53 -6.68 -4.33
N ARG A 103 -24.87 -6.72 -5.62
CA ARG A 103 -24.13 -6.18 -6.78
C ARG A 103 -23.97 -4.65 -6.80
N ASN A 104 -24.25 -3.95 -5.69
CA ASN A 104 -24.24 -2.50 -5.58
C ASN A 104 -23.13 -1.92 -4.68
N VAL A 105 -22.22 -2.75 -4.16
CA VAL A 105 -21.23 -2.34 -3.13
C VAL A 105 -19.78 -2.63 -3.55
N THR A 106 -19.51 -2.66 -4.85
CA THR A 106 -18.15 -2.72 -5.44
C THR A 106 -17.25 -1.51 -5.10
N ASN A 107 -17.67 -0.57 -4.26
CA ASN A 107 -17.03 0.73 -4.10
C ASN A 107 -16.04 0.87 -2.91
N TRP A 108 -15.87 -0.13 -2.05
CA TRP A 108 -15.24 0.11 -0.75
C TRP A 108 -13.88 -0.54 -0.52
N THR A 109 -13.41 -1.51 -1.29
CA THR A 109 -12.07 -2.10 -1.09
C THR A 109 -11.40 -2.51 -2.40
N ASN A 110 -10.31 -1.83 -2.78
CA ASN A 110 -9.51 -2.22 -3.94
C ASN A 110 -8.04 -2.41 -3.57
N LEU A 111 -7.48 -3.56 -4.00
CA LEU A 111 -6.05 -3.81 -3.97
C LEU A 111 -5.38 -3.12 -5.17
N SER A 112 -4.24 -2.50 -4.92
CA SER A 112 -3.52 -1.71 -5.92
C SER A 112 -2.01 -1.77 -5.74
N ILE A 113 -1.28 -1.09 -6.63
CA ILE A 113 0.17 -1.26 -6.76
C ILE A 113 0.87 0.10 -6.66
N CYS A 114 1.95 0.15 -5.89
CA CYS A 114 2.89 1.27 -5.90
C CYS A 114 4.13 0.86 -6.71
N ARG A 115 4.72 1.78 -7.48
CA ARG A 115 5.97 1.54 -8.21
C ARG A 115 6.92 2.72 -8.08
N ARG A 116 8.22 2.43 -8.03
CA ARG A 116 9.27 3.45 -8.14
C ARG A 116 9.47 3.79 -9.62
N PHE A 117 9.25 5.05 -9.99
CA PHE A 117 9.76 5.56 -11.26
C PHE A 117 11.26 5.81 -11.10
N GLY A 118 12.07 5.16 -11.94
CA GLY A 118 13.46 5.53 -12.12
C GLY A 118 13.53 6.82 -12.93
N ALA A 119 13.61 7.96 -12.25
CA ALA A 119 14.15 9.18 -12.82
C ALA A 119 15.59 9.32 -12.31
N TYR A 120 16.52 8.72 -13.04
CA TYR A 120 17.89 9.21 -13.07
C TYR A 120 18.01 10.07 -14.32
N SER A 121 18.13 11.39 -14.11
CA SER A 121 18.61 12.37 -15.08
C SER A 121 19.44 13.39 -14.33
#